data_AF-A0A522UQ79-F1
#
_entry.id   AF-A0A522UQ79-F1
#
_cell.length_a   1.000
_cell.length_b   1.000
_cell.length_c   1.000
_cell.angle_alpha   90.00
_cell.angle_beta   90.00
_cell.angle_gamma   90.00
#
_symmetry.space_group_name_H-M   'P 1'
#
loop_
_entity.id
_entity.type
_entity.pdbx_description
1 polymer ?
#
loop_
_entity_poly.entity_id
_entity_poly.type
_entity_poly.pdbx_seq_one_letter_code
_entity_poly.pdbx_strand_id
1 'polypeptide(L)'
;MRQEHRTAEEGGSRRMALQEREFILGGQFNEEGTTRLEVALIASGGKSRLVLRLLGWGEGIGWYVQKSIQLDPVQIRALRGILGRVEGRVKSFAPILKMTSNI
;
A
#
# COMPACT_ATOMS: atom_id res chain seq x y z
N MET A 1 19.10 57.24 -25.11
CA MET A 1 19.31 55.96 -25.83
C MET A 1 19.34 54.86 -24.76
N ARG A 2 18.34 53.97 -24.60
CA ARG A 2 18.02 52.77 -25.43
C ARG A 2 19.26 51.90 -25.65
N GLN A 3 19.37 50.59 -25.35
CA GLN A 3 18.48 49.43 -25.08
C GLN A 3 19.34 48.37 -24.33
N GLU A 4 18.89 47.71 -23.26
CA GLU A 4 18.25 46.36 -23.23
C GLU A 4 18.91 45.25 -24.09
N HIS A 5 19.29 44.13 -23.47
CA HIS A 5 18.83 42.75 -23.77
C HIS A 5 19.62 41.71 -22.92
N ARG A 6 18.98 41.14 -21.90
CA ARG A 6 18.45 39.75 -21.81
C ARG A 6 19.43 38.73 -21.17
N THR A 7 19.17 38.35 -19.92
CA THR A 7 18.51 37.10 -19.47
C THR A 7 19.25 35.81 -19.79
N ALA A 8 19.82 35.22 -18.74
CA ALA A 8 19.72 33.78 -18.48
C ALA A 8 19.70 33.59 -16.97
N GLU A 9 18.52 33.80 -16.37
CA GLU A 9 18.17 33.10 -15.15
C GLU A 9 18.12 31.62 -15.51
N GLU A 10 19.25 30.91 -15.37
CA GLU A 10 19.21 29.47 -15.18
C GLU A 10 18.66 29.23 -13.79
N GLY A 11 17.34 29.39 -13.68
CA GLY A 11 16.52 28.75 -12.68
C GLY A 11 16.74 27.25 -12.83
N GLY A 12 17.80 26.77 -12.20
CA GLY A 12 18.01 25.38 -11.87
C GLY A 12 16.79 24.98 -11.06
N SER A 13 15.76 24.55 -11.77
CA SER A 13 14.55 23.98 -11.22
C SER A 13 15.03 22.75 -10.48
N ARG A 14 15.38 22.94 -9.20
CA ARG A 14 15.37 21.91 -8.18
C ARG A 14 13.96 21.36 -8.28
N ARG A 15 13.78 20.37 -9.15
CA ARG A 15 12.73 19.36 -9.02
C ARG A 15 12.92 18.85 -7.61
N MET A 16 12.22 19.47 -6.67
CA MET A 16 12.02 18.92 -5.36
C MET A 16 11.40 17.57 -5.64
N ALA A 17 12.20 16.52 -5.53
CA ALA A 17 11.69 15.16 -5.54
C ALA A 17 10.60 15.19 -4.48
N LEU A 18 9.35 15.13 -4.92
CA LEU A 18 8.20 15.08 -4.03
C LEU A 18 8.40 13.80 -3.23
N GLN A 19 8.90 13.97 -2.00
CA GLN A 19 9.22 12.86 -1.13
C GLN A 19 7.92 12.11 -0.90
N GLU A 20 7.79 10.93 -1.53
CA GLU A 20 6.64 10.08 -1.29
C GLU A 20 6.72 9.65 0.18
N ARG A 21 5.69 10.01 0.94
CA ARG A 21 5.52 9.54 2.31
C ARG A 21 4.57 8.37 2.30
N GLU A 22 4.97 7.30 2.96
CA GLU A 22 4.20 6.08 3.07
C GLU A 22 3.74 5.88 4.52
N PHE A 23 2.46 5.51 4.68
CA PHE A 23 1.87 5.18 5.97
C PHE A 23 1.16 3.84 5.87
N ILE A 24 1.60 2.87 6.66
CA ILE A 24 0.89 1.58 6.77
C ILE A 24 -0.33 1.78 7.66
N LEU A 25 -1.51 1.62 7.08
CA LEU A 25 -2.78 1.79 7.80
C LEU A 25 -3.20 0.52 8.54
N GLY A 26 -2.73 -0.64 8.07
CA GLY A 26 -2.98 -1.93 8.69
C GLY A 26 -2.68 -3.08 7.75
N GLY A 27 -2.71 -4.29 8.29
CA GLY A 27 -2.60 -5.50 7.47
C GLY A 27 -2.92 -6.75 8.26
N GLN A 28 -3.20 -7.83 7.53
CA GLN A 28 -3.62 -9.12 8.05
C GLN A 28 -2.78 -10.21 7.42
N PHE A 29 -2.24 -11.11 8.24
CA PHE A 29 -1.57 -12.32 7.77
C PHE A 29 -2.61 -13.35 7.30
N ASN A 30 -2.22 -14.19 6.33
CA ASN A 30 -2.94 -15.43 6.08
C ASN A 30 -2.79 -16.41 7.25
N GLU A 31 -3.48 -17.53 7.16
CA GLU A 31 -3.50 -18.56 8.21
C GLU A 31 -2.11 -19.19 8.44
N GLU A 32 -1.33 -19.39 7.38
CA GLU A 32 0.02 -19.97 7.48
C GLU A 32 1.08 -18.96 7.94
N GLY A 33 0.75 -17.66 8.02
CA GLY A 33 1.70 -16.60 8.35
C GLY A 33 2.77 -16.35 7.29
N THR A 34 2.62 -16.89 6.09
CA THR A 34 3.57 -16.79 4.97
C THR A 34 3.30 -15.61 4.05
N THR A 35 2.08 -15.07 4.08
CA THR A 35 1.68 -13.91 3.30
C THR A 35 0.93 -12.88 4.15
N ARG A 36 0.97 -11.62 3.72
CA ARG A 36 0.31 -10.50 4.40
C ARG A 36 -0.43 -9.61 3.40
N LEU A 37 -1.72 -9.39 3.64
CA LEU A 37 -2.48 -8.35 2.94
C LEU A 37 -2.32 -7.04 3.71
N GLU A 38 -1.85 -5.98 3.06
CA GLU A 38 -1.56 -4.68 3.68
C GLU A 38 -2.30 -3.55 2.95
N VAL A 39 -2.78 -2.58 3.73
CA VAL A 39 -3.31 -1.31 3.21
C VAL A 39 -2.33 -0.20 3.56
N ALA A 40 -1.79 0.46 2.54
CA ALA A 40 -0.87 1.58 2.68
C ALA A 40 -1.43 2.86 2.07
N LEU A 41 -1.20 4.00 2.70
CA LEU A 41 -1.45 5.33 2.14
C LEU A 41 -0.13 5.90 1.63
N ILE A 42 -0.09 6.23 0.35
CA ILE A 42 1.06 6.92 -0.27
C ILE A 42 0.66 8.37 -0.52
N ALA A 43 1.38 9.31 0.09
CA ALA A 43 1.18 10.74 -0.05
C ALA A 43 2.36 11.37 -0.81
N SER A 44 2.06 12.09 -1.89
CA SER A 44 3.06 12.77 -2.73
C SER A 44 2.45 14.01 -3.38
N GLY A 45 3.11 15.16 -3.25
CA GLY A 45 2.73 16.40 -3.96
C GLY A 45 1.29 16.86 -3.74
N GLY A 46 0.80 16.77 -2.50
CA GLY A 46 -0.57 17.15 -2.14
C GLY A 46 -1.64 16.15 -2.62
N LYS A 47 -1.24 15.03 -3.23
CA LYS A 47 -2.12 13.93 -3.59
C LYS A 47 -1.86 12.74 -2.67
N SER A 48 -2.89 11.96 -2.40
CA SER A 48 -2.78 10.70 -1.70
C SER A 48 -3.51 9.59 -2.44
N ARG A 49 -2.98 8.37 -2.36
CA ARG A 49 -3.58 7.16 -2.93
C ARG A 49 -3.51 6.02 -1.92
N LEU A 50 -4.56 5.21 -1.85
CA LEU A 50 -4.50 3.95 -1.12
C LEU A 50 -3.92 2.88 -2.03
N VAL A 51 -3.11 2.00 -1.45
CA VAL A 51 -2.53 0.86 -2.14
C VAL A 51 -2.83 -0.38 -1.32
N LEU A 52 -3.47 -1.35 -1.95
CA LEU A 52 -3.61 -2.69 -1.41
C LEU A 52 -2.41 -3.50 -1.87
N ARG A 53 -1.71 -4.16 -0.94
CA ARG A 53 -0.50 -4.94 -1.22
C ARG A 53 -0.65 -6.35 -0.71
N LEU A 54 -0.21 -7.31 -1.52
CA LEU A 54 0.06 -8.67 -1.07
C LEU A 54 1.56 -8.80 -0.88
N LEU A 55 1.99 -9.12 0.33
CA LEU A 55 3.38 -9.38 0.67
C LEU A 55 3.60 -10.87 0.89
N GLY A 56 4.78 -11.36 0.52
CA GLY A 56 5.27 -12.69 0.86
C GLY A 56 6.50 -12.60 1.76
N TRP A 57 6.73 -13.65 2.56
CA TRP A 57 7.98 -13.83 3.28
C TRP A 57 8.96 -14.65 2.44
N GLY A 58 10.22 -14.23 2.41
CA GLY A 58 11.34 -15.00 1.84
C GLY A 58 12.47 -15.11 2.84
N GLU A 59 13.00 -16.30 3.03
CA GLU A 59 14.18 -16.51 3.87
C GLU A 59 15.36 -15.67 3.36
N GLY A 60 16.01 -14.93 4.25
CA GLY A 60 17.11 -14.01 3.92
C GLY A 60 16.70 -12.70 3.22
N ILE A 61 15.44 -12.53 2.82
CA ILE A 61 14.91 -11.33 2.14
C ILE A 61 13.98 -10.53 3.06
N GLY A 62 13.19 -11.24 3.85
CA GLY A 62 12.14 -10.66 4.68
C GLY A 62 10.82 -10.52 3.94
N TRP A 63 10.00 -9.56 4.37
CA TRP A 63 8.72 -9.24 3.74
C TRP A 63 8.94 -8.42 2.46
N TYR A 64 8.40 -8.88 1.34
CA TYR A 64 8.48 -8.16 0.07
C TYR A 64 7.12 -8.12 -0.63
N VAL A 65 6.88 -7.05 -1.39
CA VAL A 65 5.63 -6.87 -2.15
C VAL A 65 5.62 -7.83 -3.33
N GLN A 66 4.66 -8.75 -3.34
CA GLN A 66 4.40 -9.65 -4.47
C GLN A 66 3.47 -9.00 -5.48
N LYS A 67 2.42 -8.31 -5.00
CA LYS A 67 1.42 -7.64 -5.84
C LYS A 67 0.98 -6.34 -5.18
N SER A 68 0.65 -5.34 -5.99
CA SER A 68 0.02 -4.11 -5.51
C SER A 68 -1.08 -3.64 -6.46
N ILE A 69 -2.10 -3.03 -5.88
CA ILE A 69 -3.22 -2.40 -6.59
C ILE A 69 -3.40 -1.01 -6.00
N GLN A 70 -3.25 0.02 -6.83
CA GLN A 70 -3.59 1.38 -6.43
C GLN A 70 -5.10 1.55 -6.55
N LEU A 71 -5.70 2.14 -5.52
CA LEU A 71 -7.14 2.38 -5.46
C LEU A 71 -7.41 3.89 -5.50
N ASP A 72 -8.26 4.29 -6.44
CA ASP A 72 -8.81 5.64 -6.46
C ASP A 72 -9.98 5.79 -5.45
N PRO A 73 -10.42 7.02 -5.14
CA PRO A 73 -11.51 7.26 -4.20
C PRO A 73 -12.84 6.57 -4.52
N VAL A 74 -13.18 6.37 -5.79
CA VAL A 74 -14.40 5.67 -6.22
C VAL A 74 -14.26 4.17 -5.93
N GLN A 75 -13.13 3.58 -6.29
CA GLN A 75 -12.82 2.17 -6.03
C GLN A 75 -12.80 1.86 -4.53
N ILE A 76 -12.24 2.74 -3.70
CA ILE A 76 -12.24 2.59 -2.23
C ILE A 76 -13.66 2.51 -1.68
N ARG A 77 -14.54 3.42 -2.10
CA ARG A 77 -15.94 3.44 -1.65
C ARG A 77 -16.69 2.19 -2.10
N ALA A 78 -16.51 1.78 -3.35
CA ALA A 78 -17.11 0.57 -3.89
C ALA A 78 -16.63 -0.68 -3.14
N LEU A 79 -15.33 -0.81 -2.91
CA LEU A 79 -14.73 -1.93 -2.19
C LEU A 79 -15.27 -2.03 -0.77
N ARG A 80 -15.33 -0.91 -0.02
CA ARG A 80 -15.91 -0.88 1.32
C ARG A 80 -17.38 -1.37 1.32
N GLY A 81 -18.17 -0.94 0.35
CA GLY A 81 -19.57 -1.37 0.22
C GLY A 81 -19.74 -2.84 -0.21
N ILE A 82 -18.80 -3.39 -0.97
CA ILE A 82 -18.78 -4.82 -1.31
C ILE A 82 -18.41 -5.64 -0.08
N LEU A 83 -17.30 -5.30 0.59
CA LEU A 83 -16.80 -6.04 1.75
C LEU A 83 -17.80 -6.05 2.91
N GLY A 84 -18.41 -4.90 3.24
CA GLY A 84 -19.42 -4.83 4.30
C GLY A 84 -20.67 -5.68 4.04
N ARG A 85 -20.99 -6.00 2.77
CA ARG A 85 -22.11 -6.90 2.42
C ARG A 85 -21.76 -8.38 2.54
N VAL A 86 -20.48 -8.74 2.49
CA VAL A 86 -20.02 -10.13 2.47
C VAL A 86 -19.35 -10.57 3.77
N GLU A 87 -19.08 -9.65 4.69
CA GLU A 87 -18.40 -9.91 5.97
C GLU A 87 -19.04 -11.07 6.77
N GLY A 88 -20.37 -11.21 6.75
CA GLY A 88 -21.07 -12.33 7.40
C GLY A 88 -21.19 -13.62 6.58
N ARG A 89 -20.74 -13.62 5.31
CA ARG A 89 -20.84 -14.78 4.40
C ARG A 89 -19.52 -15.52 4.25
N VAL A 90 -18.40 -14.88 4.58
CA VAL A 90 -17.08 -15.50 4.55
C VAL A 90 -16.83 -16.13 5.92
N LYS A 91 -17.04 -17.46 6.02
CA LYS A 91 -16.63 -18.20 7.21
C LYS A 91 -15.12 -18.38 7.18
N SER A 92 -14.45 -18.10 8.31
CA SER A 92 -13.07 -18.52 8.53
C SER A 92 -13.01 -20.05 8.42
N PHE A 93 -12.09 -20.55 7.60
CA PHE A 93 -11.71 -21.96 7.55
C PHE A 93 -10.53 -22.21 8.49
N ALA A 94 -10.46 -21.57 9.65
CA ALA A 94 -9.38 -21.82 10.59
C ALA A 94 -9.31 -23.33 10.90
N PRO A 95 -8.22 -24.02 10.55
CA PRO A 95 -8.05 -25.40 10.94
C PRO A 95 -7.90 -25.44 12.47
N ILE A 96 -8.75 -26.22 13.13
CA ILE A 96 -8.52 -26.59 14.54
C ILE A 96 -7.27 -27.48 14.54
N LEU A 97 -6.10 -26.87 14.75
CA LEU A 97 -4.88 -27.61 15.02
C LEU A 97 -5.04 -28.30 16.38
N LYS A 98 -5.46 -29.56 16.36
CA LYS A 98 -5.32 -30.45 17.52
C LYS A 98 -3.83 -30.69 17.74
N MET A 99 -3.20 -29.89 18.62
CA MET A 99 -1.90 -30.25 19.18
C MET A 99 -2.11 -31.47 20.08
N THR A 100 -1.93 -32.67 19.53
CA THR A 100 -1.68 -33.85 20.35
C THR A 100 -0.21 -33.83 20.73
N SER A 101 0.10 -33.24 21.89
CA SER A 101 1.37 -33.52 22.57
C SER A 101 1.31 -34.96 23.07
N ASN A 102 2.02 -35.86 22.40
CA ASN A 102 2.37 -37.13 23.02
C ASN A 102 3.43 -36.83 24.09
N ILE A 103 3.10 -37.20 25.33
CA ILE A 103 4.00 -37.24 26.49
C ILE A 103 4.91 -38.47 26.36
#